data_AF-A0A1H6WSG3-F1
#
_entry.id   AF-A0A1H6WSG3-F1
#
_cell.length_a   1.000
_cell.length_b   1.000
_cell.length_c   1.000
_cell.angle_alpha   90.00
_cell.angle_beta   90.00
_cell.angle_gamma   90.00
#
_symmetry.space_group_name_H-M   'P 1'
#
loop_
_entity.id
_entity.type
_entity.pdbx_description
1 polymer ?
#
loop_
_entity_poly.entity_id
_entity_poly.type
_entity_poly.pdbx_seq_one_letter_code
_entity_poly.pdbx_strand_id
1 'polypeptide(L)'
;MSESADDAVQRFRRIYIGDSLIQQLSLNFQEMRCTLLLSSAILLKDEVSPSIFDPKARYMPAVLTFDGLQSVTCPEGTFYLNATVVEFDAVADATSDLINFRLVMTGGFDNDSFMRSLLFKAKDFSLGPINPDG
;
A
#
# COMPACT_ATOMS: atom_id res chain seq x y z
N MET A 1 -3.93 22.83 0.65
CA MET A 1 -3.27 21.51 0.66
C MET A 1 -2.28 21.51 1.81
N SER A 2 -2.34 20.54 2.72
CA SER A 2 -1.44 20.50 3.88
C SER A 2 -0.08 19.96 3.47
N GLU A 3 0.99 20.57 3.97
CA GLU A 3 2.38 20.16 3.72
C GLU A 3 2.64 18.70 4.12
N SER A 4 1.92 18.20 5.12
CA SER A 4 1.99 16.80 5.58
C SER A 4 1.42 15.80 4.57
N ALA A 5 0.34 16.14 3.86
CA ALA A 5 -0.28 15.24 2.90
C ALA A 5 0.59 15.11 1.63
N ASP A 6 1.21 16.21 1.20
CA ASP A 6 2.16 16.20 0.09
C ASP A 6 3.41 15.38 0.41
N ASP A 7 3.98 15.52 1.60
CA ASP A 7 5.11 14.71 2.07
C ASP A 7 4.79 13.21 2.01
N ALA A 8 3.65 12.80 2.57
CA ALA A 8 3.22 11.41 2.56
C ALA A 8 2.98 10.89 1.13
N VAL A 9 2.41 11.69 0.22
CA VAL A 9 2.29 11.32 -1.20
C VAL A 9 3.67 11.10 -1.84
N GLN A 10 4.64 11.99 -1.61
CA GLN A 10 6.00 11.80 -2.13
C GLN A 10 6.68 10.57 -1.53
N ARG A 11 6.52 10.31 -0.23
CA ARG A 11 7.01 9.08 0.41
C ARG A 11 6.35 7.84 -0.19
N PHE A 12 5.05 7.87 -0.46
CA PHE A 12 4.35 6.71 -1.03
C PHE A 12 4.81 6.41 -2.44
N ARG A 13 5.08 7.43 -3.27
CA ARG A 13 5.67 7.25 -4.61
C ARG A 13 7.03 6.56 -4.60
N ARG A 14 7.70 6.55 -3.46
CA ARG A 14 9.01 5.93 -3.27
C ARG A 14 8.92 4.50 -2.75
N ILE A 15 7.74 3.97 -2.43
CA ILE A 15 7.67 2.54 -2.13
C ILE A 15 7.69 1.73 -3.43
N TYR A 16 8.18 0.51 -3.33
CA TYR A 16 7.98 -0.49 -4.35
C TYR A 16 7.25 -1.68 -3.73
N ILE A 17 5.98 -1.83 -4.11
CA ILE A 17 5.10 -2.95 -3.72
C ILE A 17 4.57 -3.70 -4.94
N GLY A 18 5.05 -3.35 -6.14
CA GLY A 18 4.75 -4.10 -7.36
C GLY A 18 5.20 -5.55 -7.23
N ASP A 19 4.42 -6.46 -7.81
CA ASP A 19 4.59 -7.92 -7.72
C ASP A 19 4.34 -8.51 -6.32
N SER A 20 3.97 -7.70 -5.33
CA SER A 20 3.63 -8.20 -3.99
C SER A 20 2.24 -8.80 -3.94
N LEU A 21 2.11 -9.91 -3.22
CA LEU A 21 0.84 -10.46 -2.79
C LEU A 21 0.40 -9.78 -1.49
N ILE A 22 -0.89 -9.47 -1.36
CA ILE A 22 -1.51 -9.17 -0.06
C ILE A 22 -1.88 -10.49 0.61
N GLN A 23 -1.11 -10.88 1.63
CA GLN A 23 -1.28 -12.13 2.37
C GLN A 23 -2.34 -12.00 3.46
N GLN A 24 -2.45 -10.81 4.07
CA GLN A 24 -3.40 -10.53 5.13
C GLN A 24 -3.79 -9.04 5.10
N LEU A 25 -5.04 -8.76 5.43
CA LEU A 25 -5.56 -7.42 5.70
C LEU A 25 -6.14 -7.41 7.11
N SER A 26 -5.73 -6.44 7.93
CA SER A 26 -6.24 -6.21 9.28
C SER A 26 -6.82 -4.81 9.40
N LEU A 27 -7.97 -4.70 10.06
CA LEU A 27 -8.62 -3.42 10.36
C LEU A 27 -8.70 -3.26 11.88
N ASN A 28 -8.03 -2.23 12.41
CA ASN A 28 -8.13 -1.83 13.80
C ASN A 28 -8.89 -0.51 13.88
N PHE A 29 -10.18 -0.58 14.16
CA PHE A 29 -11.04 0.60 14.27
C PHE A 29 -10.82 1.41 15.55
N GLN A 30 -10.25 0.82 16.60
CA GLN A 30 -9.93 1.55 17.83
C GLN A 30 -8.76 2.51 17.60
N GLU A 31 -7.76 2.05 16.85
CA GLU A 31 -6.59 2.85 16.49
C GLU A 31 -6.76 3.62 15.17
N MET A 32 -7.88 3.41 14.47
CA MET A 32 -8.12 3.95 13.13
C MET A 32 -6.98 3.59 12.18
N ARG A 33 -6.67 2.29 12.07
CA ARG A 33 -5.57 1.75 11.27
C ARG A 33 -6.00 0.61 10.37
N CYS A 34 -5.39 0.53 9.20
CA CYS A 34 -5.42 -0.66 8.34
C CYS A 34 -4.00 -1.14 8.11
N THR A 35 -3.79 -2.45 8.22
CA THR A 35 -2.47 -3.06 8.03
C THR A 35 -2.57 -4.15 6.97
N LEU A 36 -1.68 -4.09 5.98
CA LEU A 36 -1.51 -5.09 4.94
C LEU A 36 -0.21 -5.85 5.18
N LEU A 37 -0.31 -7.17 5.20
CA LEU A 37 0.85 -8.06 5.15
C LEU A 37 1.18 -8.34 3.69
N LEU A 38 2.36 -7.92 3.27
CA LEU A 38 2.85 -8.02 1.90
C LEU A 38 3.91 -9.11 1.80
N SER A 39 3.83 -9.96 0.77
CA SER A 39 4.87 -10.96 0.50
C SER A 39 6.23 -10.33 0.23
N SER A 40 6.24 -9.09 -0.29
CA SER A 40 7.46 -8.35 -0.60
C SER A 40 7.21 -6.85 -0.69
N ALA A 41 8.02 -6.03 -0.03
CA ALA A 41 8.02 -4.59 -0.30
C ALA A 41 9.36 -3.95 0.07
N ILE A 42 9.65 -2.79 -0.53
CA ILE A 42 10.81 -1.98 -0.16
C ILE A 42 10.49 -0.48 -0.24
N LEU A 43 11.07 0.31 0.66
CA LEU A 43 11.12 1.77 0.52
C LEU A 43 12.36 2.15 -0.29
N LEU A 44 12.17 2.77 -1.45
CA LEU A 44 13.24 3.32 -2.26
C LEU A 44 13.79 4.60 -1.59
N LYS A 45 15.05 4.55 -1.19
CA LYS A 45 15.72 5.63 -0.48
C LYS A 45 16.13 6.81 -1.37
N ASP A 46 16.15 6.64 -2.68
CA ASP A 46 16.66 7.64 -3.64
C ASP A 46 15.57 8.08 -4.63
N GLU A 47 15.36 9.41 -4.72
CA GLU A 47 14.41 10.04 -5.66
C GLU A 47 14.93 10.12 -7.10
N VAL A 48 16.25 10.15 -7.28
CA VAL A 48 16.93 10.33 -8.56
C VAL A 48 17.26 8.98 -9.21
N SER A 49 17.58 7.98 -8.39
CA SER A 49 17.90 6.62 -8.84
C SER A 49 17.03 5.57 -8.12
N PRO A 50 15.73 5.48 -8.46
CA PRO A 50 14.85 4.42 -7.94
C PRO A 50 15.33 3.00 -8.31
N SER A 51 16.32 2.89 -9.20
CA SER A 51 16.99 1.66 -9.63
C SER A 51 18.07 1.15 -8.67
N ILE A 52 18.23 1.69 -7.45
CA ILE A 52 19.05 1.05 -6.41
C ILE A 52 18.33 -0.24 -5.97
N PHE A 53 18.51 -1.26 -6.80
CA PHE A 53 17.94 -2.57 -6.69
C PHE A 53 18.84 -3.40 -5.76
N ASP A 54 18.45 -3.49 -4.49
CA ASP A 54 18.92 -4.59 -3.64
C ASP A 54 17.89 -5.74 -3.78
N PRO A 55 18.19 -6.78 -4.58
CA PRO A 55 17.27 -7.89 -4.77
C PRO A 55 16.91 -8.59 -3.46
N LYS A 56 17.81 -8.61 -2.47
CA LYS A 56 17.52 -9.26 -1.18
C LYS A 56 16.48 -8.47 -0.42
N ALA A 57 16.61 -7.15 -0.37
CA ALA A 57 15.65 -6.28 0.30
C ALA A 57 14.30 -6.21 -0.43
N ARG A 58 14.29 -6.27 -1.77
CA ARG A 58 13.05 -6.21 -2.57
C ARG A 58 12.10 -7.36 -2.27
N TYR A 59 12.60 -8.57 -2.05
CA TYR A 59 11.79 -9.76 -1.80
C TYR A 59 11.55 -10.05 -0.31
N MET A 60 11.84 -9.09 0.58
CA MET A 60 11.54 -9.25 1.99
C MET A 60 10.05 -8.97 2.26
N PRO A 61 9.35 -9.87 2.96
CA PRO A 61 8.02 -9.61 3.45
C PRO A 61 7.97 -8.34 4.30
N ALA A 62 6.87 -7.61 4.19
CA ALA A 62 6.73 -6.29 4.78
C ALA A 62 5.32 -6.02 5.27
N VAL A 63 5.20 -5.03 6.14
CA VAL A 63 3.96 -4.56 6.71
C VAL A 63 3.74 -3.13 6.24
N LEU A 64 2.65 -2.91 5.49
CA LEU A 64 2.18 -1.60 5.08
C LEU A 64 1.01 -1.20 5.97
N THR A 65 1.19 -0.16 6.77
CA THR A 65 0.16 0.35 7.68
C THR A 65 -0.32 1.72 7.20
N PHE A 66 -1.64 1.91 7.19
CA PHE A 66 -2.30 3.18 6.95
C PHE A 66 -2.85 3.72 8.27
N ASP A 67 -2.42 4.92 8.66
CA ASP A 67 -2.70 5.57 9.94
C ASP A 67 -3.74 6.68 9.79
N GLY A 68 -4.60 6.85 10.81
CA GLY A 68 -5.70 7.82 10.73
C GLY A 68 -6.70 7.47 9.64
N LEU A 69 -6.98 6.18 9.48
CA LEU A 69 -7.86 5.59 8.48
C LEU A 69 -9.30 6.09 8.63
N GLN A 70 -9.81 6.71 7.58
CA GLN A 70 -11.21 7.11 7.46
C GLN A 70 -12.04 6.05 6.74
N SER A 71 -11.51 5.45 5.69
CA SER A 71 -12.23 4.43 4.93
C SER A 71 -11.29 3.45 4.22
N VAL A 72 -11.81 2.23 4.02
CA VAL A 72 -11.28 1.22 3.10
C VAL A 72 -12.42 0.83 2.18
N THR A 73 -12.17 0.82 0.87
CA THR A 73 -13.17 0.49 -0.13
C THR A 73 -12.59 -0.48 -1.13
N CYS A 74 -13.35 -1.54 -1.40
CA CYS A 74 -13.15 -2.44 -2.51
C CYS A 74 -14.36 -2.26 -3.43
N PRO A 75 -14.27 -1.45 -4.51
CA PRO A 75 -15.40 -1.13 -5.38
C PRO A 75 -16.08 -2.36 -5.98
N GLU A 76 -15.32 -3.44 -6.16
CA GLU A 76 -15.81 -4.71 -6.71
C GLU A 76 -16.52 -5.58 -5.67
N GLY A 77 -16.61 -5.14 -4.41
CA GLY A 77 -17.41 -5.74 -3.35
C GLY A 77 -16.88 -7.05 -2.76
N THR A 78 -15.79 -7.60 -3.31
CA THR A 78 -15.17 -8.84 -2.83
C THR A 78 -13.67 -8.65 -2.63
N PHE A 79 -13.21 -8.85 -1.39
CA PHE A 79 -11.79 -8.88 -1.07
C PHE A 79 -11.19 -10.22 -1.48
N TYR A 80 -10.11 -10.19 -2.25
CA TYR A 80 -9.34 -11.37 -2.63
C TYR A 80 -7.94 -11.28 -2.03
N LEU A 81 -7.61 -12.22 -1.15
CA LEU A 81 -6.24 -12.40 -0.66
C LEU A 81 -5.42 -13.10 -1.74
N ASN A 82 -4.10 -12.89 -1.72
CA ASN A 82 -3.14 -13.41 -2.70
C ASN A 82 -3.28 -12.83 -4.12
N ALA A 83 -3.95 -11.69 -4.27
CA ALA A 83 -3.86 -10.91 -5.49
C ALA A 83 -2.51 -10.17 -5.54
N THR A 84 -1.93 -10.09 -6.73
CA THR A 84 -0.66 -9.41 -7.00
C THR A 84 -0.92 -7.94 -7.25
N VAL A 85 -0.25 -7.05 -6.52
CA VAL A 85 -0.26 -5.60 -6.78
C VAL A 85 0.46 -5.31 -8.10
N VAL A 86 -0.23 -4.68 -9.03
CA VAL A 86 0.28 -4.32 -10.36
C VAL A 86 0.43 -2.82 -10.55
N GLU A 87 -0.41 -2.02 -9.89
CA GLU A 87 -0.30 -0.56 -9.87
C GLU A 87 -0.60 -0.04 -8.46
N PHE A 88 0.02 1.08 -8.10
CA PHE A 88 -0.23 1.74 -6.84
C PHE A 88 0.07 3.23 -6.94
N ASP A 89 -0.76 4.04 -6.30
CA ASP A 89 -0.56 5.48 -6.23
C ASP A 89 -1.18 6.09 -4.98
N ALA A 90 -0.87 7.37 -4.76
CA ALA A 90 -1.47 8.18 -3.72
C ALA A 90 -1.71 9.60 -4.23
N VAL A 91 -2.84 10.18 -3.83
CA VAL A 91 -3.24 11.55 -4.17
C VAL A 91 -3.77 12.24 -2.92
N ALA A 92 -3.23 13.42 -2.60
CA ALA A 92 -3.74 14.25 -1.51
C ALA A 92 -5.19 14.69 -1.81
N ASP A 93 -6.06 14.64 -0.80
CA ASP A 93 -7.41 15.17 -0.91
C ASP A 93 -7.35 16.70 -0.88
N ALA A 94 -7.90 17.36 -1.91
CA ALA A 94 -7.91 18.81 -2.00
C ALA A 94 -8.68 19.51 -0.86
N THR A 95 -9.57 18.78 -0.17
CA THR A 95 -10.53 19.31 0.81
C THR A 95 -10.21 18.92 2.26
N SER A 96 -9.18 18.11 2.50
CA SER A 96 -8.82 17.65 3.85
C SER A 96 -7.31 17.43 4.02
N ASP A 97 -6.89 17.04 5.23
CA ASP A 97 -5.53 16.58 5.54
C ASP A 97 -5.32 15.08 5.22
N LEU A 98 -6.22 14.49 4.43
CA LEU A 98 -6.23 13.07 4.10
C LEU A 98 -5.65 12.80 2.71
N ILE A 99 -5.30 11.55 2.50
CA ILE A 99 -4.68 11.03 1.29
C ILE A 99 -5.51 9.85 0.82
N ASN A 100 -5.76 9.80 -0.48
CA ASN A 100 -6.38 8.67 -1.15
C ASN A 100 -5.26 7.79 -1.69
N PHE A 101 -5.07 6.62 -1.09
CA PHE A 101 -4.15 5.58 -1.57
C PHE A 101 -4.94 4.59 -2.40
N ARG A 102 -4.37 4.16 -3.53
CA ARG A 102 -4.96 3.18 -4.43
C ARG A 102 -3.97 2.06 -4.69
N LEU A 103 -4.44 0.83 -4.56
CA LEU A 103 -3.74 -0.37 -4.99
C LEU A 103 -4.59 -1.07 -6.04
N VAL A 104 -4.04 -1.30 -7.23
CA VAL A 104 -4.65 -2.12 -8.28
C VAL A 104 -3.97 -3.48 -8.25
N MET A 105 -4.78 -4.53 -8.25
CA MET A 105 -4.33 -5.90 -8.12
C MET A 105 -4.93 -6.78 -9.20
N THR A 106 -4.24 -7.86 -9.53
CA THR A 106 -4.71 -8.93 -10.41
C THR A 106 -4.55 -10.28 -9.72
N GLY A 107 -5.41 -11.25 -10.06
CA GLY A 107 -5.32 -12.61 -9.54
C GLY A 107 -5.97 -13.61 -10.49
N GLY A 108 -5.44 -14.84 -10.54
CA GLY A 108 -5.94 -15.90 -11.41
C GLY A 108 -4.84 -16.56 -12.24
N PHE A 109 -5.07 -17.79 -12.71
CA PHE A 109 -4.17 -18.51 -13.63
C PHE A 109 -4.28 -17.99 -15.08
N ASP A 110 -5.29 -17.17 -15.31
CA ASP A 110 -5.78 -16.65 -16.57
C ASP A 110 -5.83 -15.12 -16.43
N ASN A 111 -4.83 -14.46 -17.04
CA ASN A 111 -4.58 -13.01 -17.04
C ASN A 111 -5.78 -12.12 -17.50
N ASP A 112 -6.92 -12.71 -17.83
CA ASP A 112 -8.17 -12.03 -18.23
C ASP A 112 -9.17 -11.87 -17.09
N SER A 113 -8.96 -12.50 -15.92
CA SER A 113 -9.98 -12.58 -14.87
C SER A 113 -9.78 -11.52 -13.78
N PHE A 114 -10.06 -10.27 -14.18
CA PHE A 114 -10.42 -9.11 -13.35
C PHE A 114 -9.34 -8.36 -12.56
N MET A 115 -9.03 -7.14 -13.01
CA MET A 115 -8.41 -6.12 -12.17
C MET A 115 -9.33 -5.74 -10.99
N ARG A 116 -8.74 -5.56 -9.81
CA ARG A 116 -9.41 -5.21 -8.57
C ARG A 116 -8.71 -4.04 -7.90
N SER A 117 -9.47 -3.20 -7.19
CA SER A 117 -8.90 -2.03 -6.51
C SER A 117 -9.14 -2.07 -5.00
N LEU A 118 -8.11 -1.73 -4.23
CA LEU A 118 -8.25 -1.32 -2.84
C LEU A 118 -7.97 0.16 -2.73
N LEU A 119 -8.93 0.88 -2.19
CA LEU A 119 -8.86 2.32 -1.95
C LEU A 119 -8.83 2.56 -0.45
N PHE A 120 -7.87 3.34 0.01
CA PHE A 120 -7.72 3.73 1.40
C PHE A 120 -7.78 5.24 1.48
N LYS A 121 -8.56 5.77 2.42
CA LYS A 121 -8.50 7.19 2.78
C LYS A 121 -7.95 7.31 4.18
N ALA A 122 -6.75 7.85 4.33
CA ALA A 122 -6.00 7.88 5.58
C ALA A 122 -5.15 9.16 5.71
N LYS A 123 -4.61 9.44 6.90
CA LYS A 123 -3.74 10.61 7.14
C LYS A 123 -2.31 10.38 6.71
N ASP A 124 -1.81 9.17 6.90
CA ASP A 124 -0.43 8.81 6.58
C ASP A 124 -0.31 7.29 6.37
N PHE A 125 0.88 6.83 6.03
CA PHE A 125 1.26 5.43 5.96
C PHE A 125 2.67 5.21 6.51
N SER A 126 2.94 3.96 6.90
CA SER A 126 4.27 3.48 7.23
C SER A 126 4.54 2.12 6.57
N LEU A 127 5.78 1.90 6.16
CA LEU A 127 6.25 0.62 5.61
C LEU A 127 7.41 0.11 6.46
N GLY A 128 7.30 -1.12 6.94
CA GLY A 128 8.33 -1.75 7.76
C GLY A 128 8.47 -3.25 7.51
N PRO A 129 9.53 -3.89 8.03
CA PRO A 129 9.64 -5.34 8.01
C PRO A 129 8.51 -5.98 8.85
N ILE A 130 8.22 -7.26 8.58
CA ILE A 130 7.45 -8.06 9.55
C ILE A 130 8.29 -8.15 10.83
N ASN A 131 7.77 -7.61 11.94
CA ASN A 131 8.37 -7.88 13.25
C ASN A 131 8.12 -9.35 13.60
N PRO A 132 9.15 -10.16 13.83
CA PRO A 132 8.98 -11.57 14.20
C PRO A 132 8.41 -11.76 15.61
N ASP A 133 8.34 -10.68 16.41
CA ASP A 133 7.89 -10.70 17.82
C ASP A 133 6.48 -10.10 18.03
N GLY A 134 5.68 -9.98 16.96
CA GLY A 134 4.27 -9.55 17.02
C GLY A 134 3.31 -10.71 17.17
#